data_AF-I1DX71-F1
#
_entry.id   AF-I1DX71-F1
#
_cell.length_a   1.000
_cell.length_b   1.000
_cell.length_c   1.000
_cell.angle_alpha   90.00
_cell.angle_beta   90.00
_cell.angle_gamma   90.00
#
_symmetry.space_group_name_H-M   'P 1'
#
loop_
_entity.id
_entity.type
_entity.pdbx_description
1 polymer ?
#
loop_
_entity_poly.entity_id
_entity_poly.type
_entity_poly.pdbx_seq_one_letter_code
_entity_poly.pdbx_strand_id
1 'polypeptide(L)'
;MKNMGFEFKQAIESSDRAQLVTHLNKLIRLTQQAQQASFPADKAGQFQQGLTEVLAELENAQQAAAEGNLQQAQQHLRQVDTLRKHYHKLRKVSFWQLLFG
;
A
#
# COMPACT_ATOMS: atom_id res chain seq x y z
N MET A 1 4.91 10.69 8.41
CA MET A 1 4.14 10.07 7.31
C MET A 1 4.95 9.91 6.01
N LYS A 2 6.15 10.49 5.86
CA LYS A 2 7.16 10.24 4.79
C LYS A 2 7.58 8.77 4.54
N ASN A 3 7.07 7.81 5.30
CA ASN A 3 7.57 6.45 5.31
C ASN A 3 6.87 5.57 4.27
N MET A 4 5.59 5.76 3.98
CA MET A 4 4.84 4.81 3.13
C MET A 4 5.35 4.81 1.68
N GLY A 5 5.58 6.00 1.10
CA GLY A 5 6.15 6.09 -0.25
C GLY A 5 7.59 5.65 -0.36
N PHE A 6 8.39 5.88 0.68
CA PHE A 6 9.75 5.38 0.76
C PHE A 6 9.78 3.85 0.82
N GLU A 7 9.04 3.25 1.76
CA GLU A 7 8.97 1.81 1.94
C GLU A 7 8.39 1.11 0.69
N PHE A 8 7.42 1.74 0.01
CA PHE A 8 6.88 1.23 -1.25
C PHE A 8 7.90 1.24 -2.39
N LYS A 9 8.67 2.34 -2.51
CA LYS A 9 9.75 2.41 -3.49
C LYS A 9 10.82 1.36 -3.22
N GLN A 10 11.22 1.19 -1.96
CA GLN A 10 12.16 0.15 -1.56
C GLN A 10 11.61 -1.26 -1.83
N ALA A 11 10.32 -1.51 -1.59
CA ALA A 11 9.69 -2.80 -1.91
C ALA A 11 9.72 -3.10 -3.42
N ILE A 12 9.46 -2.11 -4.29
CA ILE A 12 9.52 -2.30 -5.74
C ILE A 12 10.96 -2.51 -6.24
N GLU A 13 11.92 -1.79 -5.68
CA GLU A 13 13.33 -1.86 -6.08
C GLU A 13 14.08 -3.06 -5.45
N SER A 14 13.48 -3.72 -4.47
CA SER A 14 14.12 -4.83 -3.75
C SER A 14 14.13 -6.11 -4.61
N SER A 15 15.34 -6.60 -4.86
CA SER A 15 15.59 -7.93 -5.42
C SER A 15 15.83 -8.98 -4.34
N ASP A 16 15.91 -8.57 -3.07
CA ASP A 16 16.15 -9.44 -1.93
C ASP A 16 14.83 -9.77 -1.22
N ARG A 17 14.55 -11.07 -1.09
CA ARG A 17 13.31 -11.56 -0.47
C ARG A 17 13.13 -11.06 0.97
N ALA A 18 14.18 -11.08 1.78
CA ALA A 18 14.09 -10.69 3.19
C ALA A 18 13.85 -9.19 3.34
N GLN A 19 14.48 -8.38 2.50
CA GLN A 19 14.23 -6.94 2.43
C GLN A 19 12.81 -6.65 1.94
N LEU A 20 12.36 -7.30 0.86
CA LEU A 20 11.00 -7.17 0.33
C LEU A 20 9.95 -7.46 1.42
N VAL A 21 10.06 -8.59 2.12
CA VAL A 21 9.15 -8.95 3.22
C VAL A 21 9.18 -7.90 4.34
N THR A 22 10.36 -7.36 4.66
CA THR A 22 10.50 -6.30 5.66
C THR A 22 9.76 -5.03 5.26
N HIS A 23 9.90 -4.59 4.01
CA HIS A 23 9.21 -3.42 3.48
C HIS A 23 7.69 -3.64 3.41
N LEU A 24 7.25 -4.83 2.98
CA LEU A 24 5.84 -5.21 2.93
C LEU A 24 5.20 -5.20 4.33
N ASN A 25 5.85 -5.78 5.33
CA ASN A 25 5.34 -5.76 6.71
C ASN A 25 5.16 -4.33 7.25
N LYS A 26 6.10 -3.42 6.92
CA LYS A 26 5.97 -2.01 7.29
C LYS A 26 4.82 -1.33 6.57
N LEU A 27 4.65 -1.59 5.27
CA LEU A 27 3.54 -1.04 4.47
C LEU A 27 2.20 -1.50 5.01
N ILE A 28 2.05 -2.80 5.31
CA ILE A 28 0.85 -3.38 5.93
C ILE A 28 0.51 -2.64 7.23
N ARG A 29 1.49 -2.48 8.12
CA ARG A 29 1.30 -1.78 9.40
C ARG A 29 0.89 -0.33 9.21
N LEU A 30 1.53 0.39 8.27
CA LEU A 30 1.18 1.78 7.96
C LEU A 30 -0.24 1.88 7.39
N THR A 31 -0.66 0.92 6.56
CA THR A 31 -2.01 0.88 5.96
C THR A 31 -3.07 0.59 7.03
N GLN A 32 -2.79 -0.31 7.97
CA GLN A 32 -3.67 -0.56 9.12
C GLN A 32 -3.80 0.68 10.02
N GLN A 33 -2.70 1.40 10.27
CA GLN A 33 -2.75 2.67 11.00
C GLN A 33 -3.58 3.73 10.24
N ALA A 34 -3.44 3.79 8.91
CA ALA A 34 -4.24 4.67 8.09
C ALA A 34 -5.74 4.37 8.17
N GLN A 35 -6.13 3.10 8.25
CA GLN A 35 -7.55 2.71 8.41
C GLN A 35 -8.17 3.19 9.73
N GLN A 36 -7.35 3.37 10.76
CA GLN A 36 -7.78 3.88 12.07
C GLN A 36 -7.87 5.41 12.11
N ALA A 37 -7.40 6.10 11.06
CA ALA A 37 -7.49 7.56 11.00
C ALA A 37 -8.95 8.01 10.82
N SER A 38 -9.31 9.14 11.43
CA SER A 38 -10.62 9.75 11.23
C SER A 38 -10.68 10.40 9.86
N PHE A 39 -11.63 9.94 9.04
CA PHE A 39 -11.91 10.50 7.72
C PHE A 39 -13.19 11.34 7.74
N PRO A 40 -13.29 12.38 6.89
CA PRO A 40 -14.53 13.12 6.71
C PRO A 40 -15.67 12.18 6.31
N ALA A 41 -16.85 12.32 6.93
CA ALA A 41 -17.99 11.41 6.77
C ALA A 41 -18.38 11.18 5.29
N ASP A 42 -18.35 12.23 4.47
CA ASP A 42 -18.70 12.18 3.03
C ASP A 42 -17.73 11.35 2.17
N LYS A 43 -16.60 10.93 2.73
CA LYS A 43 -15.53 10.21 2.03
C LYS A 43 -15.02 8.99 2.78
N ALA A 44 -15.42 8.80 4.04
CA ALA A 44 -14.95 7.72 4.91
C ALA A 44 -15.13 6.35 4.26
N GLY A 45 -16.29 6.08 3.65
CA GLY A 45 -16.55 4.80 2.98
C GLY A 45 -15.61 4.52 1.79
N GLN A 46 -15.39 5.53 0.93
CA GLN A 46 -14.47 5.39 -0.21
C GLN A 46 -13.01 5.22 0.24
N PHE A 47 -12.61 5.91 1.31
CA PHE A 47 -11.26 5.81 1.86
C PHE A 47 -11.02 4.46 2.55
N GLN A 48 -11.98 3.99 3.35
CA GLN A 48 -11.91 2.66 3.95
C GLN A 48 -11.85 1.57 2.89
N GLN A 49 -12.66 1.68 1.83
CA GLN A 49 -12.62 0.72 0.73
C GLN A 49 -11.23 0.70 0.06
N GLY A 50 -10.70 1.86 -0.33
CA GLY A 50 -9.39 1.91 -0.99
C GLY A 50 -8.24 1.42 -0.10
N LEU A 51 -8.28 1.70 1.20
CA LEU A 51 -7.30 1.17 2.16
C LEU A 51 -7.43 -0.34 2.36
N THR A 52 -8.65 -0.87 2.31
CA THR A 52 -8.90 -2.31 2.42
C THR A 52 -8.34 -3.03 1.21
N GLU A 53 -8.58 -2.52 0.00
CA GLU A 53 -8.05 -3.08 -1.25
C GLU A 53 -6.51 -3.04 -1.25
N VAL A 54 -5.92 -1.92 -0.83
CA VAL A 54 -4.46 -1.78 -0.72
C VAL A 54 -3.87 -2.74 0.32
N LEU A 55 -4.53 -2.91 1.47
CA LEU A 55 -4.08 -3.85 2.50
C LEU A 55 -4.09 -5.29 1.96
N ALA A 56 -5.17 -5.70 1.29
CA ALA A 56 -5.28 -7.04 0.72
C ALA A 56 -4.17 -7.32 -0.30
N GLU A 57 -3.87 -6.38 -1.18
CA GLU A 57 -2.78 -6.56 -2.16
C GLU A 57 -1.40 -6.61 -1.50
N LEU A 58 -1.16 -5.85 -0.43
CA LEU A 58 0.09 -5.91 0.32
C LEU A 58 0.26 -7.24 1.08
N GLU A 59 -0.83 -7.78 1.63
CA GLU A 59 -0.83 -9.11 2.27
C GLU A 59 -0.58 -10.22 1.25
N ASN A 60 -1.23 -10.15 0.07
CA ASN A 60 -0.97 -11.07 -1.04
C ASN A 60 0.50 -11.00 -1.52
N ALA A 61 1.05 -9.79 -1.62
CA ALA A 61 2.46 -9.59 -1.97
C ALA A 61 3.39 -10.23 -0.92
N GLN A 62 3.06 -10.10 0.36
CA GLN A 62 3.84 -10.65 1.46
C GLN A 62 3.82 -12.17 1.45
N GLN A 63 2.64 -12.75 1.22
CA GLN A 63 2.49 -14.19 1.10
C GLN A 63 3.27 -14.74 -0.11
N ALA A 64 3.13 -14.12 -1.28
CA ALA A 64 3.88 -14.50 -2.47
C ALA A 64 5.40 -14.41 -2.25
N ALA A 65 5.88 -13.36 -1.58
CA ALA A 65 7.29 -13.21 -1.23
C ALA A 65 7.75 -14.30 -0.22
N ALA A 66 6.91 -14.67 0.74
CA ALA A 66 7.18 -15.73 1.71
C ALA A 66 7.24 -17.12 1.05
N GLU A 67 6.44 -17.36 0.02
CA GLU A 67 6.45 -18.57 -0.82
C GLU A 67 7.63 -18.59 -1.81
N GLY A 68 8.40 -17.50 -1.91
CA GLY A 68 9.53 -17.37 -2.83
C GLY A 68 9.14 -16.90 -4.23
N ASN A 69 7.88 -16.58 -4.46
CA ASN A 69 7.38 -16.05 -5.73
C ASN A 69 7.51 -14.53 -5.81
N LEU A 70 8.75 -14.06 -6.03
CA LEU A 70 9.05 -12.63 -6.12
C LEU A 70 8.36 -11.95 -7.31
N GLN A 71 8.15 -12.67 -8.42
CA GLN A 71 7.42 -12.14 -9.57
C GLN A 71 5.97 -11.81 -9.22
N GLN A 72 5.28 -12.71 -8.54
CA GLN A 72 3.91 -12.50 -8.09
C GLN A 72 3.83 -11.39 -7.03
N ALA A 73 4.78 -11.34 -6.10
CA ALA A 73 4.86 -10.24 -5.13
C ALA A 73 5.01 -8.87 -5.81
N GLN A 74 5.82 -8.79 -6.88
CA GLN A 74 5.95 -7.57 -7.68
C GLN A 74 4.68 -7.23 -8.47
N GLN A 75 3.92 -8.23 -8.93
CA GLN A 75 2.62 -7.99 -9.58
C GLN A 75 1.61 -7.35 -8.62
N HIS A 76 1.52 -7.87 -7.39
CA HIS A 76 0.68 -7.30 -6.33
C HIS A 76 1.10 -5.86 -5.98
N LEU A 77 2.41 -5.59 -5.86
CA LEU A 77 2.90 -4.22 -5.67
C LEU A 77 2.51 -3.27 -6.81
N ARG A 78 2.49 -3.74 -8.07
CA ARG A 78 2.00 -2.93 -9.20
C ARG A 78 0.49 -2.68 -9.14
N GLN A 79 -0.29 -3.63 -8.62
CA GLN A 79 -1.72 -3.43 -8.36
C GLN A 79 -1.93 -2.34 -7.29
N VAL A 80 -1.13 -2.33 -6.22
CA VAL A 80 -1.15 -1.25 -5.22
C VAL A 80 -0.88 0.12 -5.86
N ASP A 81 0.09 0.23 -6.78
CA ASP A 81 0.34 1.49 -7.51
C ASP A 81 -0.85 1.90 -8.41
N THR A 82 -1.54 0.93 -8.99
CA THR A 82 -2.73 1.16 -9.81
C THR A 82 -3.90 1.66 -8.97
N LEU A 83 -4.17 1.02 -7.83
CA LEU A 83 -5.15 1.45 -6.84
C LEU A 83 -4.83 2.87 -6.37
N ARG A 84 -3.56 3.14 -6.07
CA ARG A 84 -3.10 4.49 -5.73
C ARG A 84 -3.49 5.52 -6.78
N LYS A 85 -3.16 5.26 -8.04
CA LYS A 85 -3.50 6.17 -9.15
C LYS A 85 -5.01 6.32 -9.32
N HIS A 86 -5.78 5.24 -9.17
CA HIS A 86 -7.24 5.24 -9.29
C HIS A 86 -7.88 6.14 -8.22
N TYR A 87 -7.58 5.91 -6.94
CA TYR A 87 -8.12 6.70 -5.84
C TYR A 87 -7.58 8.14 -5.82
N HIS A 88 -6.36 8.38 -6.34
CA HIS A 88 -5.83 9.74 -6.52
C HIS A 88 -6.61 10.53 -7.59
N LYS A 89 -7.03 9.87 -8.69
CA LYS A 89 -7.86 10.49 -9.73
C LYS A 89 -9.29 10.76 -9.28
N LEU A 90 -9.82 9.95 -8.36
CA LEU A 90 -11.21 10.05 -7.92
C LEU A 90 -11.55 11.30 -7.09
N ARG A 91 -10.59 12.09 -6.56
CA ARG A 91 -10.92 13.37 -5.88
C ARG A 91 -9.75 14.36 -5.69
N LYS A 92 -10.09 15.66 -5.83
CA LYS A 92 -9.30 16.92 -5.65
C LYS A 92 -8.59 17.16 -4.29
N VAL A 93 -8.32 16.16 -3.46
CA VAL A 93 -7.52 16.34 -2.22
C VAL A 93 -6.85 15.04 -1.79
N SER A 94 -5.53 14.97 -2.00
CA SER A 94 -4.50 14.72 -0.98
C SER A 94 -4.57 13.50 -0.04
N PHE A 95 -5.43 12.50 -0.21
CA PHE A 95 -5.38 11.27 0.63
C PHE A 95 -4.04 10.54 0.51
N TRP A 96 -3.56 10.39 -0.73
CA TRP A 96 -2.23 9.86 -0.97
C TRP A 96 -1.11 10.83 -0.58
N GLN A 97 -1.38 12.13 -0.39
CA GLN A 97 -0.41 13.05 0.20
C GLN A 97 -0.40 12.95 1.74
N LEU A 98 -1.52 12.59 2.38
CA LEU A 98 -1.54 12.25 3.82
C LEU A 98 -0.69 11.01 4.09
N LEU A 99 -0.71 10.04 3.16
CA LEU A 99 0.02 8.79 3.29
C LEU A 99 1.43 8.80 2.67
N PHE A 100 1.66 9.57 1.60
CA PHE A 100 2.90 9.58 0.79
C PHE A 100 3.51 10.97 0.57
N GLY A 101 2.90 12.03 1.11
CA GLY A 101 3.43 13.41 1.06
C GLY A 101 4.58 13.65 2.01
#